data_AF-A0A7K3XMQ4-F1
#
_entry.id   AF-A0A7K3XMQ4-F1
#
_cell.length_a   1.000
_cell.length_b   1.000
_cell.length_c   1.000
_cell.angle_alpha   90.00
_cell.angle_beta   90.00
_cell.angle_gamma   90.00
#
_symmetry.space_group_name_H-M   'P 1'
#
loop_
_entity.id
_entity.type
_entity.pdbx_description
1 polymer ?
#
loop_
_entity_poly.entity_id
_entity_poly.type
_entity_poly.pdbx_seq_one_letter_code
_entity_poly.pdbx_strand_id
1 'polypeptide(L)'
;MIDQKEAFQNKTGLIKRDLVLDNYLSTSQVVVISGVRRCGKSSLLFLIKEAMGLSESEFCYCNFDDERILEMDRDKQVPVIMATNPQLLLIGDTPRLIDEWQEQPEIWNYVRHEVDVRKAKGQFILTGSANPNDDIKLHSGAGRFTVVQMDTLSWQELGYSTGIVKVSDLLQGAPPNYYEAGISLDFIIDKYWIHCRKRRYYRFACSHPENYGKGKSILSATLQ
;
A
#
# COMPACT_ATOMS: atom_id res chain seq x y z
N MET A 1 -6.57 5.23 18.55
CA MET A 1 -5.39 5.73 17.80
C MET A 1 -4.05 5.20 18.32
N ILE A 2 -3.83 5.09 19.63
CA ILE A 2 -2.53 4.67 20.21
C ILE A 2 -2.11 3.26 19.72
N ASP A 3 -3.01 2.28 19.72
CA ASP A 3 -2.72 0.90 19.29
C ASP A 3 -2.39 0.78 17.78
N GLN A 4 -3.06 1.55 16.91
CA GLN A 4 -2.72 1.57 15.47
C GLN A 4 -1.30 2.08 15.23
N LYS A 5 -0.87 3.06 16.02
CA LYS A 5 0.45 3.66 15.92
C LYS A 5 1.54 2.70 16.38
N GLU A 6 1.28 1.94 17.45
CA GLU A 6 2.20 0.89 17.92
C GLU A 6 2.36 -0.21 16.86
N ALA A 7 1.25 -0.67 16.26
CA ALA A 7 1.30 -1.63 15.15
C ALA A 7 2.03 -1.08 13.91
N PHE A 8 1.89 0.21 13.63
CA PHE A 8 2.60 0.90 12.55
C PHE A 8 4.11 0.97 12.82
N GLN A 9 4.53 1.16 14.07
CA GLN A 9 5.92 1.30 14.49
C GLN A 9 6.69 -0.02 14.47
N ASN A 10 6.03 -1.14 14.75
CA ASN A 10 6.68 -2.46 14.86
C ASN A 10 7.01 -3.12 13.50
N LYS A 11 7.01 -2.35 12.39
CA LYS A 11 7.31 -2.88 11.06
C LYS A 11 8.82 -3.10 10.89
N THR A 12 9.19 -4.36 10.62
CA THR A 12 10.58 -4.77 10.36
C THR A 12 10.73 -5.37 8.96
N GLY A 13 11.97 -5.43 8.45
CA GLY A 13 12.28 -6.09 7.17
C GLY A 13 11.70 -5.40 5.93
N LEU A 14 11.50 -4.09 5.98
CA LEU A 14 10.96 -3.33 4.85
C LEU A 14 12.00 -3.13 3.75
N ILE A 15 11.59 -3.38 2.50
CA ILE A 15 12.40 -3.12 1.31
C ILE A 15 12.25 -1.64 0.95
N LYS A 16 13.38 -0.92 0.89
CA LYS A 16 13.42 0.47 0.45
C LYS A 16 12.95 0.56 -1.00
N ARG A 17 12.12 1.55 -1.30
CA ARG A 17 11.66 1.87 -2.65
C ARG A 17 12.51 3.00 -3.20
N ASP A 18 12.82 2.93 -4.48
CA ASP A 18 13.44 4.04 -5.19
C ASP A 18 12.38 5.10 -5.51
N LEU A 19 12.08 5.93 -4.53
CA LEU A 19 11.09 6.99 -4.61
C LEU A 19 11.73 8.31 -4.19
N VAL A 20 11.62 9.31 -5.05
CA VAL A 20 12.10 10.68 -4.77
C VAL A 20 11.14 11.34 -3.79
N LEU A 21 11.43 11.20 -2.49
CA LEU A 21 10.59 11.68 -1.40
C LEU A 21 10.42 13.19 -1.41
N ASP A 22 11.42 13.94 -1.88
CA ASP A 22 11.39 15.41 -1.94
C ASP A 22 10.18 15.94 -2.72
N ASN A 23 9.73 15.22 -3.75
CA ASN A 23 8.56 15.60 -4.55
C ASN A 23 7.27 15.54 -3.72
N TYR A 24 7.19 14.65 -2.75
CA TYR A 24 6.01 14.45 -1.90
C TYR A 24 6.03 15.37 -0.68
N LEU A 25 7.22 15.73 -0.19
CA LEU A 25 7.38 16.56 1.00
C LEU A 25 7.35 18.06 0.70
N SER A 26 7.79 18.45 -0.50
CA SER A 26 7.87 19.86 -0.90
C SER A 26 6.56 20.44 -1.43
N THR A 27 5.58 19.59 -1.75
CA THR A 27 4.29 20.01 -2.30
C THR A 27 3.34 20.50 -1.21
N SER A 28 2.53 21.51 -1.53
CA SER A 28 1.39 21.94 -0.72
C SER A 28 0.13 21.12 -0.98
N GLN A 29 0.20 20.17 -1.92
CA GLN A 29 -0.90 19.28 -2.27
C GLN A 29 -0.96 18.09 -1.31
N VAL A 30 -2.12 17.45 -1.28
CA VAL A 30 -2.33 16.15 -0.67
C VAL A 30 -1.68 15.10 -1.56
N VAL A 31 -0.79 14.28 -0.98
CA VAL A 31 -0.16 13.19 -1.72
C VAL A 31 -1.00 11.93 -1.56
N VAL A 32 -1.46 11.34 -2.66
CA VAL A 32 -2.23 10.10 -2.66
C VAL A 32 -1.40 8.99 -3.27
N ILE A 33 -0.98 8.03 -2.47
CA ILE A 33 -0.27 6.84 -2.91
C ILE A 33 -1.33 5.78 -3.25
N SER A 34 -1.54 5.57 -4.54
CA SER A 34 -2.48 4.59 -5.08
C SER A 34 -1.74 3.35 -5.56
N GLY A 35 -2.39 2.19 -5.52
CA GLY A 35 -1.81 0.97 -6.06
C GLY A 35 -2.58 -0.27 -5.68
N VAL A 36 -2.22 -1.39 -6.33
CA VAL A 36 -2.87 -2.69 -6.06
C VAL A 36 -2.69 -3.13 -4.61
N ARG A 37 -3.58 -4.00 -4.14
CA ARG A 37 -3.49 -4.52 -2.76
C ARG A 37 -2.16 -5.27 -2.60
N ARG A 38 -1.49 -5.04 -1.45
CA ARG A 38 -0.18 -5.63 -1.09
C ARG A 38 1.01 -5.22 -1.97
N CYS A 39 0.95 -4.07 -2.65
CA CYS A 39 2.15 -3.46 -3.24
C CYS A 39 3.07 -2.77 -2.20
N GLY A 40 2.62 -2.64 -0.95
CA GLY A 40 3.42 -2.10 0.15
C GLY A 40 3.16 -0.64 0.51
N LYS A 41 1.99 -0.08 0.16
CA LYS A 41 1.58 1.31 0.46
C LYS A 41 1.77 1.69 1.93
N SER A 42 1.20 0.92 2.85
CA SER A 42 1.32 1.14 4.29
C SER A 42 2.76 0.99 4.80
N SER A 43 3.59 0.19 4.11
CA SER A 43 5.02 0.07 4.41
C SER A 43 5.80 1.28 3.91
N LEU A 44 5.40 1.85 2.77
CA LEU A 44 5.96 3.08 2.24
C LEU A 44 5.67 4.26 3.16
N LEU A 45 4.47 4.38 3.75
CA LEU A 45 4.19 5.40 4.76
C LEU A 45 5.17 5.35 5.94
N PHE A 46 5.51 4.15 6.40
CA PHE A 46 6.51 3.97 7.46
C PHE A 46 7.90 4.40 7.00
N LEU A 47 8.32 4.02 5.78
CA LEU A 47 9.60 4.44 5.22
C LEU A 47 9.69 5.96 5.05
N ILE A 48 8.59 6.62 4.65
CA ILE A 48 8.50 8.08 4.56
C ILE A 48 8.69 8.70 5.95
N LYS A 49 7.98 8.18 6.95
CA LYS A 49 8.09 8.62 8.35
C LYS A 49 9.53 8.51 8.86
N GLU A 50 10.21 7.40 8.59
CA GLU A 50 11.60 7.18 8.98
C GLU A 50 12.57 8.10 8.23
N ALA A 51 12.37 8.28 6.92
CA ALA A 51 13.20 9.17 6.11
C ALA A 51 13.08 10.65 6.53
N MET A 52 11.91 11.04 7.06
CA MET A 52 11.68 12.37 7.62
C MET A 52 12.23 12.54 9.05
N GLY A 53 12.66 11.46 9.71
CA GLY A 53 13.17 11.50 11.08
C GLY A 53 12.14 11.90 12.12
N LEU A 54 10.84 11.68 11.85
CA LEU A 54 9.76 12.15 12.72
C LEU A 54 9.71 11.35 14.02
N SER A 55 9.64 12.04 15.14
CA SER A 55 9.32 11.46 16.45
C SER A 55 7.83 11.15 16.57
N GLU A 56 7.43 10.49 17.66
CA GLU A 56 6.03 10.10 17.84
C GLU A 56 5.08 11.30 17.86
N SER A 57 5.44 12.41 18.50
CA SER A 57 4.57 13.59 18.53
C SER A 57 4.48 14.31 17.18
N GLU A 58 5.34 14.03 16.21
CA GLU A 58 5.45 14.85 14.99
C GLU A 58 4.65 14.28 13.81
N PHE A 59 3.90 13.19 14.01
CA PHE A 59 3.00 12.66 12.99
C PHE A 59 1.75 12.03 13.60
N CYS A 60 0.72 11.94 12.77
CA CYS A 60 -0.49 11.20 13.09
C CYS A 60 -0.69 10.11 12.04
N TYR A 61 -0.96 8.88 12.49
CA TYR A 61 -1.30 7.75 11.64
C TYR A 61 -2.70 7.25 11.96
N CYS A 62 -3.51 7.07 10.93
CA CYS A 62 -4.86 6.51 11.02
C CYS A 62 -5.08 5.56 9.84
N ASN A 63 -5.36 4.29 10.11
CA ASN A 63 -5.83 3.33 9.12
C ASN A 63 -7.35 3.21 9.23
N PHE A 64 -8.10 3.19 8.14
CA PHE A 64 -9.56 3.00 8.16
C PHE A 64 -10.02 1.55 7.93
N ASP A 65 -9.16 0.67 7.43
CA ASP A 65 -9.44 -0.76 7.17
C ASP A 65 -9.06 -1.67 8.34
N ASP A 66 -8.60 -1.12 9.46
CA ASP A 66 -8.22 -1.92 10.63
C ASP A 66 -9.49 -2.48 11.31
N GLU A 67 -9.69 -3.81 11.26
CA GLU A 67 -10.86 -4.49 11.85
C GLU A 67 -11.06 -4.17 13.34
N ARG A 68 -10.01 -3.78 14.07
CA ARG A 68 -10.11 -3.30 15.48
C ARG A 68 -10.90 -2.00 15.61
N ILE A 69 -11.15 -1.29 14.52
CA ILE A 69 -12.04 -0.13 14.44
C ILE A 69 -13.50 -0.55 14.37
N LEU A 70 -13.77 -1.74 13.83
CA LEU A 70 -15.11 -2.26 13.55
C LEU A 70 -15.59 -3.24 14.64
N GLU A 71 -14.68 -4.04 15.22
CA GLU A 71 -15.00 -5.00 16.27
C GLU A 71 -14.08 -4.81 17.49
N MET A 72 -14.63 -4.18 18.53
CA MET A 72 -14.49 -4.51 19.96
C MET A 72 -14.90 -3.29 20.80
N ASP A 73 -15.64 -3.57 21.89
CA ASP A 73 -16.33 -2.69 22.82
C ASP A 73 -15.52 -1.56 23.51
N ARG A 74 -14.33 -1.18 23.02
CA ARG A 74 -13.50 -0.15 23.66
C ARG A 74 -13.13 1.08 22.85
N ASP A 75 -13.19 1.11 21.53
CA ASP A 75 -12.79 2.34 20.81
C ASP A 75 -13.43 2.45 19.41
N LYS A 76 -14.75 2.71 19.35
CA LYS A 76 -15.41 3.22 18.13
C LYS A 76 -15.01 4.68 17.81
N GLN A 77 -13.78 5.09 18.10
CA GLN A 77 -13.39 6.49 18.01
C GLN A 77 -13.44 6.97 16.55
N VAL A 78 -12.92 6.19 15.59
CA VAL A 78 -12.78 6.69 14.22
C VAL A 78 -14.14 6.86 13.51
N PRO A 79 -15.07 5.89 13.50
CA PRO A 79 -16.39 6.08 12.87
C PRO A 79 -17.22 7.13 13.62
N VAL A 80 -17.14 7.20 14.95
CA VAL A 80 -17.85 8.22 15.73
C VAL A 80 -17.27 9.61 15.49
N ILE A 81 -15.95 9.76 15.43
CA ILE A 81 -15.29 11.03 15.09
C ILE A 81 -15.66 11.43 13.67
N MET A 82 -15.65 10.52 12.70
CA MET A 82 -16.10 10.80 11.33
C MET A 82 -17.56 11.26 11.29
N ALA A 83 -18.45 10.66 12.09
CA ALA A 83 -19.87 11.02 12.16
C ALA A 83 -20.16 12.31 12.96
N THR A 84 -19.30 12.69 13.91
CA THR A 84 -19.54 13.81 14.82
C THR A 84 -18.70 15.04 14.50
N ASN A 85 -17.38 14.87 14.34
CA ASN A 85 -16.46 15.95 14.02
C ASN A 85 -15.17 15.42 13.35
N PRO A 86 -15.21 15.12 12.03
CA PRO A 86 -14.07 14.58 11.29
C PRO A 86 -12.83 15.49 11.26
N GLN A 87 -12.99 16.80 11.55
CA GLN A 87 -11.86 17.73 11.66
C GLN A 87 -10.89 17.34 12.78
N LEU A 88 -11.34 16.63 13.80
CA LEU A 88 -10.48 16.16 14.89
C LEU A 88 -9.37 15.22 14.38
N LEU A 89 -9.60 14.48 13.29
CA LEU A 89 -8.57 13.63 12.67
C LEU A 89 -7.51 14.45 11.91
N LEU A 90 -7.84 15.68 11.53
CA LEU A 90 -6.98 16.55 10.73
C LEU A 90 -6.14 17.50 11.59
N ILE A 91 -6.61 17.86 12.79
CA ILE A 91 -5.97 18.81 13.72
C ILE A 91 -4.73 18.22 14.39
N GLY A 92 -3.64 19.01 14.40
CA GLY A 92 -2.38 18.75 15.11
C GLY A 92 -1.22 18.54 14.15
N ASP A 93 -0.24 17.75 14.57
CA ASP A 93 1.05 17.62 13.87
C ASP A 93 0.94 17.03 12.46
N THR A 94 1.87 17.45 11.61
CA THR A 94 1.99 17.09 10.20
C THR A 94 3.33 16.40 9.93
N PRO A 95 3.38 15.35 9.10
CA PRO A 95 2.33 14.89 8.21
C PRO A 95 1.24 14.04 8.87
N ARG A 96 0.04 14.11 8.29
CA ARG A 96 -1.11 13.24 8.58
C ARG A 96 -1.08 12.08 7.59
N LEU A 97 -0.78 10.88 8.09
CA LEU A 97 -0.71 9.63 7.34
C LEU A 97 -2.06 8.91 7.47
N ILE A 98 -2.82 8.86 6.38
CA ILE A 98 -4.17 8.29 6.34
C ILE A 98 -4.13 7.06 5.44
N ASP A 99 -4.37 5.88 6.01
CA ASP A 99 -4.33 4.61 5.30
C ASP A 99 -5.74 4.09 4.97
N GLU A 100 -5.86 3.49 3.80
CA GLU A 100 -7.09 2.96 3.20
C GLU A 100 -8.26 3.99 3.23
N TRP A 101 -8.01 5.23 2.79
CA TRP A 101 -8.98 6.34 2.84
C TRP A 101 -10.32 6.04 2.16
N GLN A 102 -10.37 5.11 1.20
CA GLN A 102 -11.61 4.75 0.50
C GLN A 102 -12.65 4.07 1.41
N GLU A 103 -12.25 3.54 2.58
CA GLU A 103 -13.18 2.98 3.56
C GLU A 103 -14.02 4.08 4.24
N GLN A 104 -13.55 5.33 4.23
CA GLN A 104 -14.27 6.50 4.75
C GLN A 104 -14.18 7.66 3.73
N PRO A 105 -14.89 7.60 2.59
CA PRO A 105 -14.72 8.54 1.47
C PRO A 105 -14.95 10.01 1.83
N GLU A 106 -15.73 10.29 2.86
CA GLU A 106 -15.98 11.65 3.35
C GLU A 106 -14.69 12.39 3.73
N ILE A 107 -13.65 11.67 4.20
CA ILE A 107 -12.35 12.25 4.58
C ILE A 107 -11.70 13.04 3.44
N TRP A 108 -11.98 12.65 2.19
CA TRP A 108 -11.46 13.32 0.99
C TRP A 108 -11.84 14.80 0.95
N ASN A 109 -13.11 15.11 1.23
CA ASN A 109 -13.61 16.47 1.21
C ASN A 109 -13.05 17.31 2.36
N TYR A 110 -12.89 16.72 3.54
CA TYR A 110 -12.33 17.40 4.70
C TYR A 110 -10.84 17.71 4.49
N VAL A 111 -10.05 16.75 4.02
CA VAL A 111 -8.64 16.96 3.69
C VAL A 111 -8.48 18.02 2.59
N ARG A 112 -9.35 18.00 1.56
CA ARG A 112 -9.36 19.03 0.51
C ARG A 112 -9.62 20.43 1.07
N HIS A 113 -10.55 20.57 2.01
CA HIS A 113 -10.82 21.87 2.65
C HIS A 113 -9.63 22.29 3.52
N GLU A 114 -9.08 21.38 4.31
CA GLU A 114 -8.01 21.69 5.25
C GLU A 114 -6.70 22.08 4.56
N VAL A 115 -6.38 21.44 3.43
CA VAL A 115 -5.18 21.80 2.65
C VAL A 115 -5.29 23.22 2.08
N ASP A 116 -6.49 23.63 1.66
CA ASP A 116 -6.78 24.99 1.16
C ASP A 116 -6.69 26.04 2.28
N VAL A 117 -7.05 25.68 3.51
CA VAL A 117 -6.98 26.57 4.69
C VAL A 117 -5.52 26.73 5.15
N ARG A 118 -4.81 25.62 5.36
CA ARG A 118 -3.45 25.64 5.94
C ARG A 118 -2.38 26.13 4.98
N LYS A 119 -2.48 25.77 3.69
CA LYS A 119 -1.51 26.11 2.62
C LYS A 119 -0.03 25.84 2.96
N ALA A 120 0.22 24.94 3.91
CA ALA A 120 1.55 24.46 4.27
C ALA A 120 1.98 23.29 3.35
N LYS A 121 3.26 22.94 3.40
CA LYS A 121 3.82 21.82 2.62
C LYS A 121 3.77 20.51 3.41
N GLY A 122 3.72 19.37 2.72
CA GLY A 122 3.89 18.04 3.32
C GLY A 122 2.82 17.69 4.37
N GLN A 123 1.58 18.17 4.20
CA GLN A 123 0.57 18.09 5.25
C GLN A 123 -0.13 16.74 5.35
N PHE A 124 -0.47 16.15 4.20
CA PHE A 124 -1.34 14.98 4.11
C PHE A 124 -0.76 13.97 3.13
N ILE A 125 -0.65 12.72 3.59
CA ILE A 125 -0.29 11.58 2.76
C ILE A 125 -1.37 10.52 2.95
N LEU A 126 -2.09 10.22 1.88
CA LEU A 126 -3.17 9.24 1.84
C LEU A 126 -2.69 8.01 1.10
N THR A 127 -3.08 6.81 1.54
CA THR A 127 -2.93 5.57 0.79
C THR A 127 -4.29 4.95 0.51
N GLY A 128 -4.45 4.39 -0.68
CA GLY A 128 -5.68 3.72 -1.05
C GLY A 128 -5.50 2.77 -2.22
N SER A 129 -6.49 1.91 -2.45
CA SER A 129 -6.46 0.99 -3.58
C SER A 129 -6.68 1.72 -4.92
N ALA A 130 -6.15 1.16 -6.01
CA ALA A 130 -6.32 1.70 -7.36
C ALA A 130 -7.75 1.50 -7.93
N ASN A 131 -8.59 0.70 -7.26
CA ASN A 131 -10.00 0.48 -7.59
C ASN A 131 -10.88 1.03 -6.44
N PRO A 132 -11.01 2.35 -6.29
CA PRO A 132 -12.12 2.89 -5.51
C PRO A 132 -13.43 2.46 -6.17
N ASN A 133 -14.48 2.15 -5.38
CA ASN A 133 -15.79 1.83 -5.94
C ASN A 133 -16.25 2.95 -6.89
N ASP A 134 -16.78 2.56 -8.06
CA ASP A 134 -17.29 3.50 -9.09
C ASP A 134 -18.36 4.46 -8.55
N ASP A 135 -18.99 4.13 -7.41
CA ASP A 135 -20.00 4.94 -6.73
C ASP A 135 -19.45 6.16 -5.99
N ILE A 136 -18.14 6.26 -5.75
CA ILE A 136 -17.57 7.44 -5.09
C ILE A 136 -17.42 8.55 -6.14
N LYS A 137 -18.48 9.37 -6.28
CA LYS A 137 -18.44 10.65 -7.01
C LYS A 137 -17.50 11.64 -6.31
N LEU A 138 -16.20 11.38 -6.36
CA LEU A 138 -15.19 12.32 -5.92
C LEU A 138 -15.03 13.37 -6.99
N HIS A 139 -15.17 14.63 -6.58
CA HIS A 139 -14.64 15.72 -7.39
C HIS A 139 -13.18 15.42 -7.69
N SER A 140 -12.75 15.71 -8.93
CA SER A 140 -11.41 15.42 -9.45
C SER A 140 -10.24 15.97 -8.61
N GLY A 141 -10.52 16.78 -7.57
CA GLY A 141 -9.50 17.28 -6.66
C GLY A 141 -8.48 18.16 -7.37
N ALA A 142 -8.83 18.71 -8.53
CA ALA A 142 -7.91 19.33 -9.46
C ALA A 142 -7.00 20.36 -8.77
N GLY A 143 -5.69 20.18 -8.93
CA GLY A 143 -4.63 21.04 -8.37
C GLY A 143 -4.38 20.89 -6.86
N ARG A 144 -5.11 20.03 -6.15
CA ARG A 144 -4.98 19.84 -4.70
C ARG A 144 -4.49 18.45 -4.30
N PHE A 145 -4.66 17.47 -5.19
CA PHE A 145 -4.21 16.11 -4.99
C PHE A 145 -3.15 15.76 -6.03
N THR A 146 -2.02 15.23 -5.56
CA THR A 146 -1.00 14.62 -6.39
C THR A 146 -1.08 13.11 -6.20
N VAL A 147 -1.41 12.37 -7.26
CA VAL A 147 -1.52 10.92 -7.21
C VAL A 147 -0.19 10.29 -7.62
N VAL A 148 0.30 9.40 -6.78
CA VAL A 148 1.51 8.60 -6.96
C VAL A 148 1.07 7.16 -7.13
N GLN A 149 1.29 6.60 -8.32
CA GLN A 149 1.03 5.19 -8.56
C GLN A 149 2.18 4.35 -8.02
N MET A 150 1.84 3.37 -7.18
CA MET A 150 2.77 2.46 -6.54
C MET A 150 2.60 1.06 -7.11
N ASP A 151 3.60 0.62 -7.87
CA ASP A 151 3.68 -0.71 -8.40
C ASP A 151 4.17 -1.73 -7.36
N THR A 152 3.98 -3.01 -7.67
CA THR A 152 4.57 -4.10 -6.88
C THR A 152 6.09 -4.10 -6.97
N LEU A 153 6.75 -4.75 -6.02
CA LEU A 153 8.19 -4.91 -6.07
C LEU A 153 8.61 -5.68 -7.32
N SER A 154 9.56 -5.13 -8.04
CA SER A 154 10.30 -5.79 -9.10
C SER A 154 11.10 -6.97 -8.54
N TRP A 155 11.49 -7.89 -9.41
CA TRP A 155 12.35 -9.01 -9.03
C TRP A 155 13.73 -8.54 -8.57
N GLN A 156 14.19 -7.40 -9.08
CA GLN A 156 15.44 -6.79 -8.63
C GLN A 156 15.31 -6.28 -7.19
N GLU A 157 14.23 -5.56 -6.86
CA GLU A 157 13.96 -5.13 -5.48
C GLU A 157 13.76 -6.31 -4.52
N LEU A 158 13.25 -7.45 -5.01
CA LEU A 158 13.13 -8.69 -4.24
C LEU A 158 14.45 -9.49 -4.12
N GLY A 159 15.52 -9.07 -4.80
CA GLY A 159 16.80 -9.77 -4.82
C GLY A 159 16.82 -11.06 -5.68
N TYR A 160 15.80 -11.28 -6.51
CA TYR A 160 15.76 -12.41 -7.45
C TYR A 160 16.42 -12.10 -8.80
N SER A 161 16.63 -10.81 -9.10
CA SER A 161 17.34 -10.36 -10.30
C SER A 161 18.54 -9.52 -9.91
N THR A 162 19.67 -9.77 -10.58
CA THR A 162 20.89 -8.99 -10.45
C THR A 162 20.81 -7.62 -11.12
N GLY A 163 19.83 -7.41 -12.02
CA GLY A 163 19.67 -6.17 -12.76
C GLY A 163 20.79 -5.87 -13.77
N ILE A 164 21.61 -6.88 -14.11
CA ILE A 164 22.76 -6.74 -15.02
C ILE A 164 22.30 -6.36 -16.44
N VAL A 165 21.20 -6.95 -16.91
CA VAL A 165 20.59 -6.62 -18.21
C VAL A 165 19.37 -5.74 -17.97
N LYS A 166 19.39 -4.51 -18.50
CA LYS A 166 18.28 -3.57 -18.41
C LYS A 166 17.58 -3.45 -19.76
N VAL A 167 16.25 -3.35 -19.72
CA VAL A 167 15.44 -3.12 -20.93
C VAL A 167 15.77 -1.76 -21.56
N SER A 168 16.11 -0.75 -20.75
CA SER A 168 16.56 0.56 -21.24
C SER A 168 17.74 0.46 -22.20
N ASP A 169 18.71 -0.39 -21.88
CA ASP A 169 19.97 -0.50 -22.61
C ASP A 169 19.74 -1.24 -23.94
N LEU A 170 18.84 -2.23 -23.93
CA LEU A 170 18.35 -2.91 -25.14
C LEU A 170 17.63 -1.93 -26.08
N LEU A 171 16.76 -1.08 -25.54
CA LEU A 171 16.03 -0.07 -26.32
C LEU A 171 16.94 1.03 -26.87
N GLN A 172 18.07 1.30 -26.21
CA GLN A 172 19.10 2.22 -26.68
C GLN A 172 20.09 1.58 -27.67
N GLY A 173 19.91 0.30 -28.02
CA GLY A 173 20.75 -0.42 -28.97
C GLY A 173 22.14 -0.79 -28.42
N ALA A 174 22.31 -0.78 -27.10
CA ALA A 174 23.56 -1.15 -26.42
C ALA A 174 23.37 -2.44 -25.59
N PRO A 175 23.11 -3.60 -26.23
CA PRO A 175 22.90 -4.83 -25.49
C PRO A 175 24.19 -5.23 -24.76
N PRO A 176 24.13 -5.52 -23.44
CA PRO A 176 25.28 -6.04 -22.72
C PRO A 176 25.61 -7.44 -23.22
N ASN A 177 26.90 -7.75 -23.29
CA ASN A 177 27.36 -9.09 -23.66
C ASN A 177 27.20 -10.00 -22.43
N TYR A 178 26.05 -10.68 -22.33
CA TYR A 178 25.66 -11.46 -21.16
C TYR A 178 25.22 -12.87 -21.56
N TYR A 179 25.83 -13.89 -20.93
CA TYR A 179 25.47 -15.29 -21.12
C TYR A 179 25.38 -15.97 -19.75
N GLU A 180 24.18 -16.31 -19.33
CA GLU A 180 23.93 -17.10 -18.12
C GLU A 180 23.03 -18.28 -18.47
N ALA A 181 23.17 -19.37 -17.73
CA ALA A 181 22.24 -20.50 -17.82
C ALA A 181 20.83 -19.99 -17.49
N GLY A 182 19.87 -20.28 -18.37
CA GLY A 182 18.50 -19.83 -18.21
C GLY A 182 17.93 -20.21 -16.84
N ILE A 183 17.16 -19.29 -16.26
CA ILE A 183 16.44 -19.52 -15.00
C ILE A 183 15.44 -20.66 -15.22
N SER A 184 15.34 -21.61 -14.28
CA SER A 184 14.38 -22.71 -14.44
C SER A 184 12.94 -22.19 -14.39
N LEU A 185 12.06 -22.79 -15.20
CA LEU A 185 10.64 -22.45 -15.18
C LEU A 185 10.03 -22.71 -13.80
N ASP A 186 10.43 -23.78 -13.12
CA ASP A 186 9.97 -24.09 -11.76
C ASP A 186 10.32 -22.98 -10.78
N PHE A 187 11.54 -22.44 -10.85
CA PHE A 187 11.92 -21.28 -10.03
C PHE A 187 11.03 -20.07 -10.32
N ILE A 188 10.76 -19.79 -11.61
CA ILE A 188 9.90 -18.67 -12.00
C ILE A 188 8.48 -18.87 -11.46
N ILE A 189 7.92 -20.07 -11.63
CA ILE A 189 6.57 -20.42 -11.17
C ILE A 189 6.50 -20.31 -9.64
N ASP A 190 7.47 -20.85 -8.90
CA ASP A 190 7.52 -20.77 -7.44
C ASP A 190 7.58 -19.33 -6.95
N LYS A 191 8.43 -18.49 -7.54
CA LYS A 191 8.54 -17.08 -7.15
C LYS A 191 7.28 -16.29 -7.50
N TYR A 192 6.70 -16.53 -8.66
CA TYR A 192 5.44 -15.91 -9.06
C TYR A 192 4.29 -16.34 -8.15
N TRP A 193 4.26 -17.62 -7.75
CA TRP A 193 3.24 -18.17 -6.88
C TRP A 193 3.38 -17.71 -5.44
N ILE A 194 4.60 -17.60 -4.90
CA ILE A 194 4.85 -16.99 -3.58
C ILE A 194 4.45 -15.51 -3.59
N HIS A 195 4.78 -14.78 -4.66
CA HIS A 195 4.37 -13.39 -4.81
C HIS A 195 2.84 -13.26 -4.90
N CYS A 196 2.15 -14.23 -5.49
CA CYS A 196 0.69 -14.30 -5.55
C CYS A 196 0.01 -14.87 -4.28
N ARG A 197 0.66 -15.75 -3.50
CA ARG A 197 0.11 -16.33 -2.26
C ARG A 197 0.27 -15.41 -1.07
N LYS A 198 1.36 -14.63 -1.00
CA LYS A 198 1.39 -13.42 -0.18
C LYS A 198 0.32 -12.40 -0.59
N ARG A 199 -0.56 -12.66 -1.59
CA ARG A 199 -1.77 -11.91 -1.97
C ARG A 199 -3.15 -12.51 -1.60
N ARG A 200 -3.25 -13.72 -1.05
CA ARG A 200 -4.53 -14.29 -0.54
C ARG A 200 -4.38 -14.78 0.90
N TYR A 201 -4.98 -14.07 1.86
CA TYR A 201 -5.37 -14.69 3.13
C TYR A 201 -6.84 -15.05 2.96
N TYR A 202 -7.08 -16.23 2.38
CA TYR A 202 -8.31 -17.02 2.57
C TYR A 202 -7.94 -18.47 2.24
N ARG A 203 -7.83 -19.24 3.32
CA ARG A 203 -8.02 -20.68 3.49
C ARG A 203 -8.30 -21.49 2.22
N PHE A 204 -7.26 -21.82 1.45
CA PHE A 204 -7.23 -23.06 0.67
C PHE A 204 -5.84 -23.69 0.81
N ALA A 205 -5.78 -24.66 1.72
CA ALA A 205 -4.70 -25.63 1.76
C ALA A 205 -4.78 -26.48 0.48
N CYS A 206 -4.13 -26.03 -0.58
CA CYS A 206 -3.69 -26.96 -1.62
C CYS A 206 -2.50 -27.71 -1.07
N SER A 207 -2.76 -28.98 -0.73
CA SER A 207 -1.76 -30.03 -0.51
C SER A 207 -0.78 -30.08 -1.67
N HIS A 208 0.49 -30.36 -1.35
CA HIS A 208 1.51 -30.68 -2.33
C HIS A 208 1.02 -31.84 -3.22
N PRO A 209 1.19 -31.80 -4.55
CA PRO A 209 1.02 -33.00 -5.36
C PRO A 209 2.29 -33.85 -5.21
N GLU A 210 2.38 -34.59 -4.11
CA GLU A 210 3.17 -35.82 -4.16
C GLU A 210 2.38 -36.85 -4.97
N ASN A 211 3.06 -37.45 -5.95
CA ASN A 211 2.69 -38.63 -6.72
C ASN A 211 1.71 -38.42 -7.89
N TYR A 212 2.30 -38.22 -9.07
CA TYR A 212 1.77 -38.78 -10.31
C TYR A 212 1.67 -40.30 -10.16
N GLY A 213 0.46 -40.83 -9.99
CA GLY A 213 0.26 -42.28 -9.96
C GLY A 213 -1.16 -42.73 -9.64
N LYS A 214 -1.95 -42.96 -10.70
CA LYS A 214 -3.13 -43.86 -10.77
C LYS A 214 -4.36 -43.52 -9.90
N GLY A 215 -5.50 -43.39 -10.57
CA GLY A 215 -6.78 -43.90 -10.05
C GLY A 215 -7.92 -42.90 -9.97
N LYS A 216 -9.02 -43.25 -10.63
CA LYS A 216 -10.36 -42.64 -10.64
C LYS A 216 -10.86 -42.24 -9.23
N SER A 217 -11.56 -41.10 -9.13
CA SER A 217 -13.00 -41.07 -8.82
C SER A 217 -13.61 -39.67 -8.91
N ILE A 218 -14.76 -39.62 -9.55
CA ILE A 218 -15.76 -38.55 -9.56
C ILE A 218 -16.20 -38.26 -8.12
N LEU A 219 -16.34 -36.98 -7.74
CA LEU A 219 -17.21 -36.59 -6.61
C LEU A 219 -17.78 -35.18 -6.87
N SER A 220 -19.10 -35.15 -7.00
CA SER A 220 -19.95 -33.96 -7.03
C SER A 220 -19.99 -33.30 -5.65
N ALA A 221 -20.06 -31.97 -5.60
CA ALA A 221 -20.37 -31.25 -4.36
C ALA A 221 -21.54 -30.28 -4.60
N THR A 222 -22.64 -30.58 -3.91
CA THR A 222 -23.86 -29.79 -3.77
C THR A 222 -23.60 -28.58 -2.86
N LEU A 223 -24.18 -27.44 -3.21
CA LEU A 223 -24.18 -26.19 -2.44
C LEU A 223 -25.09 -26.29 -1.22
N GLN A 224 -24.60 -25.83 -0.07
CA GLN A 224 -25.37 -25.15 0.98
C GLN A 224 -24.51 -24.04 1.57
#